data_AF-A0A446AZN4-F1
#
_entry.id   AF-A0A446AZN4-F1
#
_cell.length_a   1.000
_cell.length_b   1.000
_cell.length_c   1.000
_cell.angle_alpha   90.00
_cell.angle_beta   90.00
_cell.angle_gamma   90.00
#
_symmetry.space_group_name_H-M   'P 1'
#
loop_
_entity.id
_entity.type
_entity.pdbx_description
1 polymer ?
#
loop_
_entity_poly.entity_id
_entity_poly.type
_entity_poly.pdbx_seq_one_letter_code
_entity_poly.pdbx_strand_id
1 'polypeptide(L)'
;MTQANKTPSWLAVSAERVVVTLTRPSEANGVHVDSLSLRAPTVRDIRSAQSVANSDDEQRELNLFASLAEVGVKDLEGLALKDYSRLQAGYFRLVQDDEV
;
A
#
# COMPACT_ATOMS: atom_id res chain seq x y z
N MET A 1 23.81 15.29 -9.89
CA MET A 1 23.36 14.22 -10.79
C MET A 1 21.90 13.99 -10.51
N THR A 2 21.01 14.52 -11.35
CA THR A 2 19.55 14.45 -11.16
C THR A 2 19.10 13.04 -11.53
N GLN A 3 18.94 12.15 -10.55
CA GLN A 3 18.24 10.89 -10.80
C GLN A 3 16.80 11.25 -11.12
N ALA A 4 16.42 11.20 -12.39
CA ALA A 4 15.03 11.24 -12.78
C ALA A 4 14.36 10.04 -12.09
N ASN A 5 13.57 10.33 -11.04
CA ASN A 5 12.74 9.37 -10.32
C ASN A 5 11.74 8.77 -11.33
N LYS A 6 12.16 7.74 -12.06
CA LYS A 6 11.28 7.02 -12.98
C LYS A 6 10.26 6.26 -12.14
N THR A 7 9.07 6.84 -12.00
CA THR A 7 7.92 6.12 -11.46
C THR A 7 7.66 4.91 -12.37
N PRO A 8 7.67 3.69 -11.81
CA PRO A 8 7.46 2.49 -12.62
C PRO A 8 6.03 2.44 -13.16
N SER A 9 5.83 1.78 -14.30
CA SER A 9 4.51 1.74 -14.99
C SER A 9 3.37 1.10 -14.19
N TRP A 10 3.69 0.32 -13.16
CA TRP A 10 2.71 -0.29 -12.26
C TRP A 10 2.29 0.62 -11.11
N LEU A 11 2.86 1.82 -10.98
CA LEU A 11 2.60 2.76 -9.91
C LEU A 11 2.15 4.11 -10.45
N ALA A 12 0.99 4.58 -10.01
CA ALA A 12 0.59 5.97 -10.13
C ALA A 12 0.64 6.62 -8.75
N VAL A 13 1.30 7.78 -8.64
CA VAL A 13 1.45 8.54 -7.39
C VAL A 13 0.77 9.89 -7.51
N SER A 14 0.06 10.28 -6.47
CA SER A 14 -0.54 11.60 -6.29
C SER A 14 -0.43 12.02 -4.83
N ALA A 15 -0.67 13.29 -4.53
CA ALA A 15 -0.64 13.79 -3.15
C ALA A 15 -1.63 13.09 -2.21
N GLU A 16 -2.75 12.59 -2.73
CA GLU A 16 -3.82 12.01 -1.91
C GLU A 16 -3.77 10.48 -1.80
N ARG A 17 -3.15 9.82 -2.78
CA ARG A 17 -3.14 8.35 -2.89
C ARG A 17 -2.09 7.85 -3.87
N VAL A 18 -1.73 6.59 -3.72
CA VAL A 18 -1.06 5.80 -4.76
C VAL A 18 -1.99 4.73 -5.30
N VAL A 19 -1.81 4.35 -6.57
CA VAL A 19 -2.50 3.22 -7.19
C VAL A 19 -1.46 2.26 -7.73
N VAL A 20 -1.55 1.00 -7.30
CA VAL A 20 -0.68 -0.10 -7.70
C VAL A 20 -1.45 -1.04 -8.61
N THR A 21 -0.97 -1.20 -9.84
CA THR A 21 -1.47 -2.22 -10.76
C THR A 21 -0.87 -3.57 -10.40
N LEU A 22 -1.72 -4.56 -10.14
CA LEU A 22 -1.34 -5.91 -9.76
C LEU A 22 -0.82 -6.69 -10.98
N THR A 23 -0.03 -7.73 -10.73
CA THR A 23 0.41 -8.64 -11.82
C THR A 23 -0.70 -9.56 -12.31
N ARG A 24 -1.70 -9.81 -11.47
CA ARG A 24 -2.88 -10.64 -11.74
C ARG A 24 -4.06 -10.11 -10.91
N PRO A 25 -5.31 -10.37 -11.33
CA PRO A 25 -6.47 -10.06 -10.52
C PRO A 25 -6.35 -10.70 -9.13
N SER A 26 -6.69 -9.93 -8.09
CA SER A 26 -6.79 -10.42 -6.70
C SER A 26 -8.16 -10.11 -6.13
N GLU A 27 -8.59 -10.88 -5.15
CA GLU A 27 -9.81 -10.56 -4.39
C GLU A 27 -9.55 -9.42 -3.41
N ALA A 28 -10.46 -8.45 -3.38
CA ALA A 28 -10.53 -7.35 -2.42
C ALA A 28 -12.00 -7.17 -2.02
N ASN A 29 -12.32 -7.36 -0.74
CA ASN A 29 -13.71 -7.32 -0.24
C ASN A 29 -14.69 -8.21 -1.05
N GLY A 30 -14.24 -9.38 -1.51
CA GLY A 30 -15.06 -10.31 -2.31
C GLY A 30 -15.20 -9.97 -3.79
N VAL A 31 -14.49 -8.95 -4.29
CA VAL A 31 -14.49 -8.55 -5.71
C VAL A 31 -13.09 -8.71 -6.30
N HIS A 32 -12.99 -9.24 -7.52
CA HIS A 32 -11.72 -9.29 -8.23
C HIS A 32 -11.34 -7.92 -8.78
N VAL A 33 -10.14 -7.45 -8.44
CA VAL A 33 -9.57 -6.17 -8.87
C VAL A 33 -8.20 -6.37 -9.51
N ASP A 34 -7.90 -5.56 -10.51
CA ASP A 34 -6.58 -5.52 -11.17
C ASP A 34 -5.62 -4.51 -10.52
N SER A 35 -6.12 -3.70 -9.60
CA SER A 35 -5.36 -2.65 -8.93
C SER A 35 -5.83 -2.43 -7.51
N LEU A 36 -4.91 -2.04 -6.63
CA LEU A 36 -5.21 -1.57 -5.27
C LEU A 36 -4.73 -0.13 -5.12
N SER A 37 -5.49 0.68 -4.39
CA SER A 37 -5.11 2.05 -4.04
C SER A 37 -4.75 2.13 -2.56
N LEU A 38 -3.76 2.93 -2.20
CA LEU A 38 -3.51 3.32 -0.80
C LEU A 38 -3.75 4.82 -0.68
N ARG A 39 -4.69 5.23 0.17
CA ARG A 39 -4.85 6.65 0.51
C ARG A 39 -3.69 7.16 1.36
N ALA A 40 -3.48 8.47 1.37
CA ALA A 40 -2.49 9.12 2.22
C ALA A 40 -2.72 8.72 3.71
N PRO A 41 -1.67 8.25 4.41
CA PRO A 41 -1.80 7.83 5.78
C PRO A 41 -2.06 9.01 6.71
N THR A 42 -2.95 8.81 7.68
CA THR A 42 -3.11 9.74 8.79
C THR A 42 -2.36 9.24 10.03
N VAL A 43 -2.07 10.13 10.97
CA VAL A 43 -1.50 9.74 12.28
C VAL A 43 -2.41 8.72 12.99
N ARG A 44 -3.73 8.80 12.79
CA ARG A 44 -4.69 7.84 13.35
C ARG A 44 -4.45 6.43 12.82
N ASP A 45 -4.22 6.28 11.51
CA ASP A 45 -3.96 4.98 10.89
C ASP A 45 -2.72 4.31 11.47
N ILE A 46 -1.64 5.08 11.61
CA ILE A 46 -0.37 4.61 12.18
C ILE A 46 -0.58 4.13 13.62
N ARG A 47 -1.28 4.92 14.45
CA ARG A 47 -1.57 4.56 15.85
C ARG A 47 -2.47 3.33 15.97
N SER A 48 -3.50 3.23 15.14
CA SER A 48 -4.39 2.08 15.11
C SER A 48 -3.64 0.81 14.75
N ALA A 49 -2.81 0.85 13.70
CA ALA A 49 -1.98 -0.28 13.29
C ALA A 49 -0.97 -0.69 14.37
N GLN A 50 -0.34 0.26 15.07
CA GLN A 50 0.56 -0.02 16.19
C GLN A 50 -0.14 -0.69 17.37
N SER A 51 -1.36 -0.25 17.70
CA SER A 51 -2.09 -0.76 18.86
C SER A 51 -2.50 -2.23 18.76
N VAL A 52 -2.72 -2.72 17.54
CA VAL A 52 -3.18 -4.10 17.28
C VAL A 52 -2.03 -5.08 17.05
N ALA A 53 -0.82 -4.58 16.85
CA ALA A 53 0.31 -5.36 16.39
C ALA A 53 1.04 -6.14 17.50
N ASN A 54 0.82 -5.86 18.79
CA ASN A 54 1.48 -6.55 19.91
C ASN A 54 3.01 -6.75 19.75
N SER A 55 3.71 -5.75 19.20
CA SER A 55 5.15 -5.76 18.86
C SER A 55 5.57 -6.59 17.63
N ASP A 56 4.61 -7.04 16.82
CA ASP A 56 4.85 -7.67 15.52
C ASP A 56 4.86 -6.63 14.40
N ASP A 57 6.04 -6.40 13.82
CA ASP A 57 6.25 -5.40 12.77
C ASP A 57 5.50 -5.73 11.47
N GLU A 58 5.40 -7.00 11.12
CA GLU A 58 4.72 -7.49 9.91
C GLU A 58 3.21 -7.32 10.07
N GLN A 59 2.68 -7.72 11.22
CA GLN A 59 1.27 -7.54 11.55
C GLN A 59 0.88 -6.07 11.59
N ARG A 60 1.75 -5.18 12.09
CA ARG A 60 1.51 -3.73 12.04
C ARG A 60 1.38 -3.24 10.61
N GLU A 61 2.31 -3.62 9.73
CA GLU A 61 2.30 -3.17 8.34
C GLU A 61 1.04 -3.64 7.62
N LEU A 62 0.69 -4.92 7.75
CA LEU A 62 -0.52 -5.48 7.16
C LEU A 62 -1.78 -4.73 7.61
N ASN A 63 -1.90 -4.43 8.91
CA ASN A 63 -3.03 -3.65 9.43
C ASN A 63 -3.06 -2.22 8.90
N LEU A 64 -1.89 -1.57 8.78
CA LEU A 64 -1.80 -0.24 8.20
C LEU A 64 -2.27 -0.27 6.74
N PHE A 65 -1.72 -1.16 5.92
CA PHE A 65 -2.04 -1.22 4.51
C PHE A 65 -3.49 -1.61 4.26
N ALA A 66 -4.05 -2.51 5.07
CA ALA A 66 -5.47 -2.84 5.01
C ALA A 66 -6.35 -1.62 5.24
N SER A 67 -6.02 -0.79 6.25
CA SER A 67 -6.71 0.48 6.52
C SER A 67 -6.58 1.50 5.39
N LEU A 68 -5.40 1.60 4.76
CA LEU A 68 -5.15 2.54 3.68
C LEU A 68 -5.76 2.09 2.34
N ALA A 69 -5.87 0.78 2.12
CA ALA A 69 -6.51 0.20 0.94
C ALA A 69 -8.01 -0.01 1.10
N GLU A 70 -8.55 0.16 2.30
CA GLU A 70 -9.96 -0.09 2.62
C GLU A 70 -10.38 -1.54 2.34
N VAL A 71 -9.49 -2.49 2.65
CA VAL A 71 -9.68 -3.95 2.46
C VAL A 71 -9.38 -4.72 3.75
N GLY A 72 -9.71 -6.01 3.77
CA GLY A 72 -9.34 -6.89 4.88
C GLY A 72 -7.86 -7.29 4.85
N VAL A 73 -7.27 -7.58 6.01
CA VAL A 73 -5.89 -8.11 6.10
C VAL A 73 -5.73 -9.39 5.27
N LYS A 74 -6.74 -10.27 5.28
CA LYS A 74 -6.75 -11.52 4.49
C LYS A 74 -6.62 -11.29 2.99
N ASP A 75 -7.18 -10.19 2.49
CA ASP A 75 -7.10 -9.83 1.07
C ASP A 75 -5.65 -9.49 0.69
N LEU A 76 -4.91 -8.84 1.61
CA LEU A 76 -3.50 -8.54 1.44
C LEU A 76 -2.61 -9.79 1.57
N GLU A 77 -2.93 -10.70 2.50
CA GLU A 77 -2.23 -11.98 2.65
C GLU A 77 -2.39 -12.89 1.41
N GLY A 78 -3.50 -12.75 0.68
CA GLY A 78 -3.74 -13.47 -0.58
C GLY A 78 -2.96 -12.94 -1.79
N LEU A 79 -2.29 -11.78 -1.67
CA LEU A 79 -1.55 -11.18 -2.77
C LEU A 79 -0.31 -12.00 -3.13
N ALA A 80 0.08 -11.92 -4.41
CA ALA A 80 1.42 -12.35 -4.78
C ALA A 80 2.45 -11.44 -4.08
N LEU A 81 3.52 -12.04 -3.54
CA LEU A 81 4.55 -11.29 -2.79
C LEU A 81 5.11 -10.09 -3.57
N LYS A 82 5.26 -10.23 -4.90
CA LYS A 82 5.68 -9.13 -5.79
C LYS A 82 4.72 -7.95 -5.76
N ASP A 83 3.41 -8.20 -5.72
CA ASP A 83 2.40 -7.14 -5.67
C ASP A 83 2.30 -6.52 -4.28
N TYR A 84 2.50 -7.32 -3.22
CA TYR A 84 2.66 -6.79 -1.87
C TYR A 84 3.88 -5.86 -1.76
N SER A 85 5.04 -6.25 -2.29
CA SER A 85 6.22 -5.37 -2.32
C SER A 85 6.01 -4.08 -3.14
N ARG A 86 5.13 -4.11 -4.15
CA ARG A 86 4.73 -2.89 -4.88
C ARG A 86 3.88 -1.96 -4.03
N LEU A 87 2.98 -2.49 -3.19
CA LEU A 87 2.24 -1.70 -2.21
C LEU A 87 3.18 -1.03 -1.21
N GLN A 88 4.16 -1.75 -0.67
CA GLN A 88 5.20 -1.18 0.20
C GLN A 88 5.93 -0.02 -0.49
N ALA A 89 6.42 -0.25 -1.72
CA ALA A 89 7.13 0.78 -2.49
C ALA A 89 6.25 1.99 -2.86
N GLY A 90 4.95 1.79 -3.06
CA GLY A 90 3.97 2.84 -3.27
C GLY A 90 3.75 3.66 -2.00
N TYR A 91 3.53 2.99 -0.86
CA TYR A 91 3.41 3.65 0.44
C TYR A 91 4.63 4.53 0.73
N PHE A 92 5.85 4.00 0.61
CA PHE A 92 7.07 4.79 0.88
C PHE A 92 7.13 6.07 0.05
N ARG A 93 6.77 6.02 -1.24
CA ARG A 93 6.69 7.21 -2.10
C ARG A 93 5.56 8.17 -1.75
N LEU A 94 4.49 7.70 -1.14
CA LEU A 94 3.38 8.53 -0.70
C LEU A 94 3.74 9.33 0.56
N VAL A 95 4.60 8.78 1.43
CA VAL A 95 5.00 9.44 2.68
C VAL A 95 6.32 10.20 2.57
N GLN A 96 7.20 9.78 1.66
CA GLN A 96 8.33 10.60 1.25
C GLN A 96 7.77 11.67 0.34
N ASP A 97 7.89 12.92 0.76
CA ASP A 97 7.48 14.13 0.01
C ASP A 97 8.40 14.30 -1.22
N ASP A 98 8.42 13.29 -2.10
CA ASP A 98 9.10 13.33 -3.38
C ASP A 98 8.31 14.35 -4.21
N GLU A 99 8.80 15.60 -4.19
CA GLU A 99 8.47 16.63 -5.18
C GLU A 99 8.68 16.00 -6.58
N VAL A 100 7.59 15.47 -7.17
CA VAL A 100 7.55 15.02 -8.57
C VAL A 100 7.21 16.16 -9.50
#